data_AF-A0A524DDL3-F1
#
_entry.id   AF-A0A524DDL3-F1
#
_cell.length_a   1.000
_cell.length_b   1.000
_cell.length_c   1.000
_cell.angle_alpha   90.00
_cell.angle_beta   90.00
_cell.angle_gamma   90.00
#
_symmetry.space_group_name_H-M   'P 1'
#
loop_
_entity.id
_entity.type
_entity.pdbx_description
1 polymer ?
#
loop_
_entity_poly.entity_id
_entity_poly.type
_entity_poly.pdbx_seq_one_letter_code
_entity_poly.pdbx_strand_id
1 'polypeptide(L)'
;MTDNEEQKIEWKYCPSCGSELDPRIERIRFCIKCGVDLYYIKKHKTLPSRQGANPYVQPRVYPSSPAYYEPDKGMSNQAILDTKDNSLVHYDASLGLVADDKLLDTKERRLWTGWASISIPLLGFIVMQGVLFGIIILIALIVMDLNTVINILFNPFFLVIITLVELVLILFPIWWSGRYIQNPNFKNRLTVLGFTTRGYDGKEIAKEVGIGIGFAFVGLFVVVGVSLLIQIILELFGVRVSPEAESYGTITIYDLIVLILMILMMILVVGPSEEIAFRGFMQRGLSRVLSENWGFVLTALIFAGIHLISIFLISENLGDLFILFLLLFPPYFAISLMIGGMYRWREENLIAVSITHGVYNSLTLIIAFLYMIFY
;
A
#
# COMPACT_ATOMS: atom_id res chain seq x y z
N MET A 1 36.33 -39.55 -36.20
CA MET A 1 35.35 -40.27 -37.04
C MET A 1 34.12 -40.49 -36.16
N THR A 2 33.21 -39.51 -36.09
CA THR A 2 31.97 -39.31 -36.88
C THR A 2 30.73 -39.82 -36.14
N ASP A 3 30.29 -39.09 -35.10
CA ASP A 3 29.00 -39.33 -34.40
C ASP A 3 27.89 -38.35 -34.82
N ASN A 4 28.13 -37.50 -35.82
CA ASN A 4 27.19 -36.45 -36.21
C ASN A 4 26.14 -36.87 -37.28
N GLU A 5 26.19 -38.10 -37.80
CA GLU A 5 25.23 -38.59 -38.80
C GLU A 5 23.94 -39.18 -38.21
N GLU A 6 23.93 -39.58 -36.93
CA GLU A 6 22.80 -40.36 -36.39
C GLU A 6 21.52 -39.55 -36.07
N GLN A 7 21.58 -38.21 -36.06
CA GLN A 7 20.48 -37.37 -35.58
C GLN A 7 19.49 -36.88 -36.65
N LYS A 8 19.70 -37.18 -37.94
CA LYS A 8 18.77 -36.76 -39.00
C LYS A 8 17.51 -37.64 -39.00
N ILE A 9 16.32 -37.01 -38.95
CA ILE A 9 15.04 -37.72 -38.99
C ILE A 9 14.49 -37.65 -40.41
N GLU A 10 14.31 -38.79 -41.07
CA GLU A 10 13.84 -38.88 -42.46
C GLU A 10 12.31 -38.96 -42.59
N TRP A 11 11.57 -38.76 -41.50
CA TRP A 11 10.11 -38.84 -41.51
C TRP A 11 9.47 -37.55 -42.00
N LYS A 12 8.60 -37.67 -43.00
CA LYS A 12 7.75 -36.56 -43.46
C LYS A 12 6.61 -36.25 -42.47
N TYR A 13 6.19 -37.23 -41.67
CA TYR A 13 5.10 -37.09 -40.70
C TYR A 13 5.48 -37.67 -39.33
N CYS A 14 4.95 -37.06 -38.26
CA CYS A 14 5.11 -37.54 -36.89
C CYS A 14 4.43 -38.91 -36.71
N PRO A 15 5.15 -39.97 -36.30
CA PRO A 15 4.58 -41.31 -36.10
C PRO A 15 3.51 -41.38 -35.00
N SER A 16 3.50 -40.42 -34.06
CA SER A 16 2.55 -40.39 -32.96
C SER A 16 1.27 -39.63 -33.26
N CYS A 17 1.31 -38.56 -34.07
CA CYS A 17 0.15 -37.68 -34.27
C CYS A 17 -0.16 -37.32 -35.73
N GLY A 18 0.61 -37.85 -36.69
CA GLY A 18 0.37 -37.66 -38.12
C GLY A 18 0.62 -36.25 -38.67
N SER A 19 1.15 -35.32 -37.86
CA SER A 19 1.47 -33.97 -38.33
C SER A 19 2.70 -33.96 -39.24
N GLU A 20 2.67 -33.16 -40.29
CA GLU A 20 3.83 -32.95 -41.16
C GLU A 20 5.00 -32.36 -40.36
N LEU A 21 6.21 -32.90 -40.56
CA LEU A 21 7.45 -32.39 -39.99
C LEU A 21 8.11 -31.49 -41.04
N ASP A 22 8.51 -30.27 -40.66
CA ASP A 22 9.12 -29.34 -41.62
C ASP A 22 10.46 -29.92 -42.12
N PRO A 23 10.58 -30.25 -43.42
CA PRO A 23 11.78 -30.90 -43.97
C PRO A 23 13.02 -29.99 -43.98
N ARG A 24 12.85 -28.69 -43.68
CA ARG A 24 13.96 -27.72 -43.59
C ARG A 24 14.68 -27.77 -42.24
N ILE A 25 14.11 -28.42 -41.23
CA ILE A 25 14.70 -28.49 -39.88
C ILE A 25 15.45 -29.81 -39.73
N GLU A 26 16.76 -29.77 -39.92
CA GLU A 26 17.60 -30.98 -39.95
C GLU A 26 17.74 -31.68 -38.59
N ARG A 27 17.39 -31.02 -37.48
CA ARG A 27 17.59 -31.51 -36.10
C ARG A 27 16.36 -31.28 -35.20
N ILE A 28 15.22 -31.87 -35.56
CA ILE A 28 14.04 -31.88 -34.69
C ILE A 28 14.14 -33.06 -33.71
N ARG A 29 14.16 -32.78 -32.40
CA ARG A 29 14.13 -33.83 -31.36
C ARG A 29 12.71 -34.15 -30.91
N PHE A 30 11.85 -33.12 -30.83
CA PHE A 30 10.47 -33.24 -30.38
C PHE A 30 9.50 -32.81 -31.48
N CYS A 31 8.35 -33.47 -31.57
CA CYS A 31 7.27 -33.02 -32.43
C CYS A 31 6.66 -31.73 -31.88
N ILE A 32 6.60 -30.67 -32.70
CA ILE A 32 6.05 -29.36 -32.30
C ILE A 32 4.56 -29.47 -31.94
N LYS A 33 3.82 -30.40 -32.55
CA LYS A 33 2.36 -30.55 -32.33
C LYS A 33 1.99 -31.38 -31.09
N CYS A 34 2.69 -32.49 -30.85
CA CYS A 34 2.34 -33.42 -29.77
C CYS A 34 3.41 -33.61 -28.70
N GLY A 35 4.57 -32.97 -28.84
CA GLY A 35 5.67 -33.03 -27.87
C GLY A 35 6.40 -34.37 -27.78
N VAL A 36 6.08 -35.37 -28.62
CA VAL A 36 6.72 -36.68 -28.56
C VAL A 36 8.20 -36.60 -28.93
N ASP A 37 9.06 -37.31 -28.20
CA ASP A 37 10.49 -37.46 -28.51
C ASP A 37 10.66 -38.37 -29.73
N LEU A 38 10.95 -37.76 -30.89
CA LEU A 38 11.11 -38.45 -32.15
C LEU A 38 12.42 -39.23 -32.20
N TYR A 39 13.44 -38.81 -31.46
CA TYR A 39 14.70 -39.54 -31.35
C TYR A 39 14.53 -40.83 -30.54
N TYR A 40 13.74 -40.80 -29.47
CA TYR A 40 13.37 -42.00 -28.71
C TYR A 40 12.69 -43.03 -29.60
N ILE A 41 11.71 -42.61 -30.42
CA ILE A 41 11.01 -43.50 -31.36
C ILE A 41 11.98 -44.07 -32.40
N LYS A 42 12.89 -43.25 -32.93
CA LYS A 42 13.89 -43.70 -33.91
C LYS A 42 14.81 -44.77 -33.33
N LYS A 43 15.26 -44.58 -32.08
CA LYS A 43 16.17 -45.49 -31.38
C LYS A 43 15.51 -46.78 -30.90
N HIS A 44 14.31 -46.70 -30.33
CA HIS A 44 13.65 -47.84 -29.66
C HIS A 44 12.54 -48.49 -30.50
N LYS A 45 12.22 -47.94 -31.68
CA LYS A 45 11.16 -48.41 -32.59
C LYS A 45 9.80 -48.63 -31.91
N THR A 46 9.54 -47.93 -30.82
CA THR A 46 8.35 -48.05 -29.98
C THR A 46 7.87 -46.66 -29.58
N LEU A 47 6.56 -46.51 -29.40
CA LEU A 47 5.99 -45.27 -28.87
C LEU A 47 6.27 -45.20 -27.36
N PRO A 48 6.72 -44.05 -26.83
CA PRO A 48 6.91 -43.88 -25.40
C PRO A 48 5.58 -44.08 -24.66
N SER A 49 5.64 -44.74 -23.50
CA SER A 49 4.49 -44.97 -22.61
C SER A 49 3.74 -43.66 -22.34
N ARG A 50 2.41 -43.69 -22.49
CA ARG A 50 1.51 -42.52 -22.34
C ARG A 50 1.48 -41.94 -20.92
N GLN A 51 2.18 -42.53 -19.94
CA GLN A 51 2.24 -42.08 -18.54
C GLN A 51 3.09 -40.81 -18.31
N GLY A 52 3.54 -40.10 -19.36
CA GLY A 52 4.26 -38.83 -19.24
C GLY A 52 3.80 -37.72 -20.18
N ALA A 53 2.70 -37.91 -20.93
CA ALA A 53 2.20 -36.94 -21.90
C ALA A 53 1.31 -35.88 -21.23
N ASN A 54 1.85 -35.14 -20.27
CA ASN A 54 1.30 -33.85 -19.88
C ASN A 54 2.23 -32.77 -20.45
N PRO A 55 1.81 -32.01 -21.47
CA PRO A 55 2.65 -31.03 -22.16
C PRO A 55 3.08 -29.84 -21.28
N TYR A 56 2.71 -29.83 -20.00
CA TYR A 56 3.10 -28.85 -18.99
C TYR A 56 4.02 -29.40 -17.88
N VAL A 57 4.59 -30.61 -18.04
CA VAL A 57 5.68 -31.04 -17.15
C VAL A 57 6.94 -30.29 -17.56
N GLN A 58 7.23 -29.25 -16.78
CA GLN A 58 8.53 -28.56 -16.70
C GLN A 58 9.67 -29.55 -16.94
N PRO A 59 10.71 -29.21 -17.73
CA PRO A 59 11.91 -30.05 -17.77
C PRO A 59 12.36 -30.24 -16.33
N ARG A 60 12.50 -31.51 -15.91
CA ARG A 60 13.09 -31.83 -14.61
C ARG A 60 14.33 -30.97 -14.46
N VAL A 61 14.42 -30.29 -13.32
CA VAL A 61 15.65 -29.69 -12.80
C VAL A 61 16.82 -30.52 -13.27
N TYR A 62 17.75 -29.90 -14.01
CA TYR A 62 18.96 -30.54 -14.49
C TYR A 62 19.50 -31.46 -13.39
N PRO A 63 19.63 -32.78 -13.63
CA PRO A 63 20.50 -33.55 -12.77
C PRO A 63 21.87 -32.90 -12.88
N SER A 64 22.45 -32.60 -11.72
CA SER A 64 23.86 -32.25 -11.52
C SER A 64 24.76 -32.78 -12.64
N SER A 65 25.60 -31.90 -13.19
CA SER A 65 26.61 -32.25 -14.20
C SER A 65 27.21 -33.64 -13.96
N PRO A 66 27.35 -34.48 -14.99
CA PRO A 66 28.14 -35.70 -14.85
C PRO A 66 29.55 -35.31 -14.40
N ALA A 67 30.00 -35.97 -13.34
CA ALA A 67 31.32 -35.82 -12.75
C ALA A 67 32.40 -36.34 -13.73
N TYR A 68 32.68 -35.60 -14.80
CA TYR A 68 33.82 -35.78 -15.69
C TYR A 68 34.04 -34.49 -16.49
N TYR A 69 34.39 -33.41 -15.82
CA TYR A 69 35.05 -32.25 -16.44
C TYR A 69 35.81 -31.51 -15.34
N GLU A 70 37.14 -31.59 -15.37
CA GLU A 70 37.99 -30.71 -14.58
C GLU A 70 37.81 -29.26 -15.08
N PRO A 71 37.58 -28.28 -14.20
CA PRO A 71 37.46 -26.89 -14.60
C PRO A 71 38.85 -26.32 -14.88
N ASP A 72 39.06 -25.87 -16.12
CA ASP A 72 40.25 -25.15 -16.51
C ASP A 72 40.33 -23.81 -15.74
N LYS A 73 41.49 -23.53 -15.16
CA LYS A 73 41.71 -22.36 -14.32
C LYS A 73 41.71 -21.09 -15.18
N GLY A 74 40.67 -20.28 -15.02
CA GLY A 74 40.74 -18.85 -15.26
C GLY A 74 39.71 -18.35 -16.25
N MET A 75 38.57 -17.88 -15.75
CA MET A 75 37.90 -16.70 -16.29
C MET A 75 36.93 -16.12 -15.26
N SER A 76 37.06 -14.81 -15.05
CA SER A 76 36.32 -13.98 -14.11
C SER A 76 34.83 -13.92 -14.44
N ASN A 77 33.98 -14.10 -13.42
CA ASN A 77 32.54 -13.86 -13.52
C ASN A 77 32.26 -12.35 -13.54
N GLN A 78 32.21 -11.78 -14.74
CA GLN A 78 31.61 -10.47 -14.97
C GLN A 78 30.82 -10.50 -16.27
N ALA A 79 29.60 -9.98 -16.18
CA ALA A 79 28.61 -9.78 -17.25
C ALA A 79 27.97 -11.05 -17.83
N ILE A 80 26.66 -11.19 -17.58
CA ILE A 80 25.59 -11.34 -18.59
C ILE A 80 24.28 -11.27 -17.79
N LEU A 81 23.47 -10.25 -18.05
CA LEU A 81 22.01 -10.30 -18.20
C LEU A 81 21.53 -8.88 -18.50
N ASP A 82 21.82 -8.46 -19.73
CA ASP A 82 21.04 -7.46 -20.43
C ASP A 82 20.24 -8.24 -21.49
N THR A 83 18.94 -8.40 -21.25
CA THR A 83 18.00 -8.88 -22.28
C THR A 83 16.81 -7.95 -22.30
N LYS A 84 16.87 -7.04 -23.27
CA LYS A 84 15.76 -6.24 -23.78
C LYS A 84 14.64 -7.15 -24.28
N ASP A 85 13.43 -6.77 -23.89
CA ASP A 85 12.19 -6.78 -24.67
C ASP A 85 11.77 -8.11 -25.35
N ASN A 86 10.81 -8.81 -24.73
CA ASN A 86 9.61 -9.27 -25.44
C ASN A 86 8.57 -9.91 -24.51
N SER A 87 7.33 -9.49 -24.76
CA SER A 87 6.05 -10.16 -24.45
C SER A 87 5.55 -10.11 -23.00
N LEU A 88 4.47 -9.33 -22.86
CA LEU A 88 3.43 -9.39 -21.85
C LEU A 88 3.06 -10.82 -21.47
N VAL A 89 3.70 -11.33 -20.43
CA VAL A 89 3.14 -12.36 -19.57
C VAL A 89 3.34 -11.84 -18.16
N HIS A 90 2.23 -11.54 -17.48
CA HIS A 90 2.19 -11.32 -16.04
C HIS A 90 2.58 -12.63 -15.32
N TYR A 91 3.85 -13.02 -15.42
CA TYR A 91 4.45 -13.92 -14.46
C TYR A 91 4.56 -13.13 -13.16
N ASP A 92 3.92 -13.65 -12.13
CA ASP A 92 4.05 -13.21 -10.74
C ASP A 92 5.54 -12.99 -10.47
N ALA A 93 5.97 -11.72 -10.48
CA ALA A 93 7.33 -11.35 -10.19
C ALA A 93 7.60 -11.90 -8.80
N SER A 94 8.42 -12.95 -8.73
CA SER A 94 8.77 -13.62 -7.48
C SER A 94 9.05 -12.55 -6.43
N LEU A 95 8.41 -12.62 -5.26
CA LEU A 95 8.67 -11.73 -4.13
C LEU A 95 10.11 -11.95 -3.63
N GLY A 96 11.08 -11.53 -4.44
CA GLY A 96 12.48 -11.49 -4.11
C GLY A 96 12.77 -10.27 -3.24
N LEU A 97 13.81 -10.38 -2.43
CA LEU A 97 14.25 -9.27 -1.59
C LEU A 97 14.68 -8.08 -2.46
N VAL A 98 14.23 -6.88 -2.10
CA VAL A 98 14.64 -5.63 -2.72
C VAL A 98 16.03 -5.27 -2.20
N ALA A 99 16.98 -5.09 -3.12
CA ALA A 99 18.32 -4.63 -2.82
C ALA A 99 18.31 -3.14 -2.42
N ASP A 100 19.27 -2.72 -1.60
CA ASP A 100 19.30 -1.39 -0.99
C ASP A 100 19.43 -0.23 -2.01
N ASP A 101 19.97 -0.50 -3.20
CA ASP A 101 20.10 0.44 -4.32
C ASP A 101 18.79 0.59 -5.12
N LYS A 102 17.87 -0.38 -5.01
CA LYS A 102 16.58 -0.41 -5.71
C LYS A 102 15.39 -0.01 -4.84
N LEU A 103 15.61 0.42 -3.61
CA LEU A 103 14.53 0.79 -2.68
C LEU A 103 13.65 1.97 -3.13
N LEU A 104 14.17 2.83 -4.01
CA LEU A 104 13.41 3.95 -4.58
C LEU A 104 12.67 3.57 -5.88
N ASP A 105 13.03 2.43 -6.49
CA ASP A 105 12.53 1.99 -7.79
C ASP A 105 11.71 0.69 -7.63
N THR A 106 10.56 0.82 -6.96
CA THR A 106 9.69 -0.31 -6.62
C THR A 106 8.36 -0.30 -7.36
N LYS A 107 8.14 0.63 -8.30
CA LYS A 107 6.82 0.81 -8.95
C LYS A 107 6.36 -0.42 -9.73
N GLU A 108 7.28 -1.03 -10.47
CA GLU A 108 7.03 -2.21 -11.30
C GLU A 108 7.10 -3.53 -10.51
N ARG A 109 7.37 -3.47 -9.21
CA ARG A 109 7.60 -4.65 -8.38
C ARG A 109 6.45 -4.88 -7.42
N ARG A 110 5.98 -6.13 -7.38
CA ARG A 110 5.07 -6.58 -6.34
C ARG A 110 5.82 -6.70 -5.02
N LEU A 111 5.49 -5.84 -4.05
CA LEU A 111 6.14 -5.83 -2.74
C LEU A 111 5.50 -6.82 -1.76
N TRP A 112 4.17 -6.81 -1.63
CA TRP A 112 3.43 -7.74 -0.78
C TRP A 112 2.10 -8.15 -1.43
N THR A 113 1.41 -9.10 -0.80
CA THR A 113 0.13 -9.61 -1.30
C THR A 113 -0.99 -8.59 -1.07
N GLY A 114 -2.05 -8.62 -1.88
CA GLY A 114 -3.18 -7.69 -1.74
C GLY A 114 -3.86 -7.82 -0.37
N TRP A 115 -3.93 -9.04 0.15
CA TRP A 115 -4.38 -9.30 1.51
C TRP A 115 -3.52 -8.60 2.56
N ALA A 116 -2.19 -8.71 2.47
CA ALA A 116 -1.30 -8.00 3.38
C ALA A 116 -1.48 -6.48 3.29
N SER A 117 -1.65 -5.93 2.08
CA SER A 117 -1.86 -4.49 1.87
C SER A 117 -3.02 -3.94 2.71
N ILE A 118 -4.09 -4.72 2.88
CA ILE A 118 -5.27 -4.31 3.64
C ILE A 118 -5.13 -4.73 5.11
N SER A 119 -4.80 -5.98 5.38
CA SER A 119 -4.87 -6.54 6.73
C SER A 119 -3.82 -5.97 7.68
N ILE A 120 -2.63 -5.61 7.20
CA ILE A 120 -1.55 -5.12 8.07
C ILE A 120 -1.83 -3.71 8.60
N PRO A 121 -2.20 -2.70 7.78
CA PRO A 121 -2.60 -1.40 8.29
C PRO A 121 -3.86 -1.47 9.16
N LEU A 122 -4.86 -2.28 8.77
CA LEU A 122 -6.07 -2.45 9.58
C LEU A 122 -5.81 -3.15 10.91
N LEU A 123 -4.87 -4.11 10.96
CA LEU A 123 -4.43 -4.68 12.22
C LEU A 123 -3.76 -3.62 13.10
N GLY A 124 -2.89 -2.77 12.52
CA GLY A 124 -2.30 -1.63 13.22
C GLY A 124 -3.37 -0.72 13.82
N PHE A 125 -4.39 -0.37 13.03
CA PHE A 125 -5.53 0.42 13.48
C PHE A 125 -6.32 -0.26 14.62
N ILE A 126 -6.65 -1.55 14.49
CA ILE A 126 -7.39 -2.28 15.54
C ILE A 126 -6.58 -2.33 16.85
N VAL A 127 -5.27 -2.60 16.76
CA VAL A 127 -4.39 -2.65 17.94
C VAL A 127 -4.26 -1.27 18.57
N MET A 128 -4.13 -0.22 17.77
CA MET A 128 -4.12 1.17 18.23
C MET A 128 -5.40 1.51 19.02
N GLN A 129 -6.58 1.18 18.47
CA GLN A 129 -7.85 1.39 19.17
C GLN A 129 -7.97 0.53 20.44
N GLY A 130 -7.45 -0.70 20.41
CA GLY A 130 -7.37 -1.57 21.59
C GLY A 130 -6.49 -0.99 22.70
N VAL A 131 -5.35 -0.38 22.34
CA VAL A 131 -4.47 0.33 23.29
C VAL A 131 -5.18 1.54 23.89
N LEU A 132 -5.83 2.36 23.05
CA LEU A 132 -6.64 3.50 23.49
C LEU A 132 -7.71 3.07 24.50
N PHE A 133 -8.51 2.07 24.15
CA PHE A 133 -9.56 1.54 25.01
C PHE A 133 -9.00 0.93 26.31
N GLY A 134 -7.86 0.22 26.22
CA GLY A 134 -7.16 -0.32 27.37
C GLY A 134 -6.69 0.77 28.35
N ILE A 135 -6.18 1.89 27.84
CA ILE A 135 -5.81 3.06 28.66
C ILE A 135 -7.05 3.62 29.37
N ILE A 136 -8.16 3.80 28.64
CA ILE A 136 -9.41 4.32 29.21
C ILE A 136 -9.95 3.40 30.31
N ILE A 137 -9.99 2.08 30.08
CA ILE A 137 -10.40 1.10 31.10
C ILE A 137 -9.47 1.17 32.31
N LEU A 138 -8.15 1.22 32.11
CA LEU A 138 -7.20 1.27 33.21
C LEU A 138 -7.42 2.52 34.08
N ILE A 139 -7.64 3.68 33.46
CA ILE A 139 -7.98 4.92 34.18
C ILE A 139 -9.28 4.73 34.97
N ALA A 140 -10.32 4.16 34.35
CA ALA A 140 -11.60 3.92 35.02
C ALA A 140 -11.47 2.98 36.23
N LEU A 141 -10.65 1.93 36.13
CA LEU A 141 -10.39 0.98 37.21
C LEU A 141 -9.57 1.59 38.37
N ILE A 142 -8.67 2.52 38.08
CA ILE A 142 -7.85 3.19 39.10
C ILE A 142 -8.64 4.28 39.83
N VAL A 143 -9.35 5.12 39.08
CA VAL A 143 -10.05 6.29 39.62
C VAL A 143 -11.35 5.90 40.32
N MET A 144 -12.07 4.88 39.81
CA MET A 144 -13.35 4.39 40.34
C MET A 144 -14.42 5.47 40.55
N ASP A 145 -14.34 6.60 39.84
CA ASP A 145 -15.32 7.67 39.83
C ASP A 145 -15.57 8.13 38.39
N LEU A 146 -16.80 7.95 37.91
CA LEU A 146 -17.14 8.20 36.52
C LEU A 146 -16.98 9.68 36.14
N ASN A 147 -17.31 10.60 37.05
CA ASN A 147 -17.20 12.04 36.78
C ASN A 147 -15.74 12.45 36.61
N THR A 148 -14.87 11.99 37.50
CA THR A 148 -13.42 12.25 37.39
C THR A 148 -12.84 11.60 36.13
N VAL A 149 -13.27 10.39 35.76
CA VAL A 149 -12.84 9.74 34.51
C VAL A 149 -13.23 10.59 33.31
N ILE A 150 -14.50 11.02 33.21
CA ILE A 150 -14.97 11.90 32.13
C ILE A 150 -14.14 13.19 32.09
N ASN A 151 -13.90 13.84 33.24
CA ASN A 151 -13.09 15.05 33.31
C ASN A 151 -11.64 14.84 32.83
N ILE A 152 -11.05 13.66 33.07
CA ILE A 152 -9.74 13.30 32.54
C ILE A 152 -9.81 13.08 31.03
N LEU A 153 -10.80 12.34 30.53
CA LEU A 153 -10.92 12.02 29.10
C LEU A 153 -11.15 13.27 28.25
N PHE A 154 -11.90 14.24 28.75
CA PHE A 154 -12.14 15.53 28.08
C PHE A 154 -11.11 16.60 28.48
N ASN A 155 -10.08 16.26 29.27
CA ASN A 155 -9.01 17.19 29.56
C ASN A 155 -8.21 17.48 28.27
N PRO A 156 -8.05 18.74 27.86
CA PRO A 156 -7.41 19.02 26.57
C PRO A 156 -5.94 18.59 26.49
N PHE A 157 -5.20 18.60 27.61
CA PHE A 157 -3.83 18.06 27.65
C PHE A 157 -3.81 16.53 27.58
N PHE A 158 -4.79 15.85 28.18
CA PHE A 158 -4.93 14.41 28.02
C PHE A 158 -5.20 14.05 26.55
N LEU A 159 -6.05 14.81 25.86
CA LEU A 159 -6.30 14.64 24.42
C LEU A 159 -5.03 14.84 23.57
N VAL A 160 -4.19 15.84 23.90
CA VAL A 160 -2.87 15.98 23.27
C VAL A 160 -2.02 14.72 23.49
N ILE A 161 -1.89 14.25 24.73
CA ILE A 161 -1.03 13.11 25.06
C ILE A 161 -1.54 11.82 24.42
N ILE A 162 -2.85 11.59 24.44
CA ILE A 162 -3.43 10.35 23.92
C ILE A 162 -3.27 10.24 22.40
N THR A 163 -3.09 11.35 21.67
CA THR A 163 -2.75 11.29 20.24
C THR A 163 -1.41 10.60 19.95
N LEU A 164 -0.51 10.45 20.94
CA LEU A 164 0.70 9.63 20.79
C LEU A 164 0.40 8.15 20.53
N VAL A 165 -0.79 7.66 20.92
CA VAL A 165 -1.22 6.28 20.64
C VAL A 165 -1.25 6.01 19.13
N GLU A 166 -1.43 7.03 18.30
CA GLU A 166 -1.40 6.92 16.83
C GLU A 166 -0.09 6.33 16.31
N LEU A 167 1.03 6.47 17.03
CA LEU A 167 2.30 5.84 16.67
C LEU A 167 2.23 4.30 16.63
N VAL A 168 1.24 3.69 17.29
CA VAL A 168 0.99 2.24 17.22
C VAL A 168 0.60 1.82 15.78
N LEU A 169 -0.08 2.69 15.03
CA LEU A 169 -0.54 2.42 13.67
C LEU A 169 0.60 2.01 12.74
N ILE A 170 1.75 2.67 12.84
CA ILE A 170 2.90 2.45 11.94
C ILE A 170 3.76 1.25 12.31
N LEU A 171 3.63 0.71 13.52
CA LEU A 171 4.49 -0.39 13.98
C LEU A 171 4.36 -1.62 13.07
N PHE A 172 3.13 -1.96 12.69
CA PHE A 172 2.84 -3.14 11.87
C PHE A 172 3.30 -2.98 10.41
N PRO A 173 2.96 -1.89 9.68
CA PRO A 173 3.50 -1.62 8.35
C PRO A 173 5.04 -1.63 8.29
N ILE A 174 5.70 -0.95 9.23
CA ILE A 174 7.17 -0.87 9.29
C ILE A 174 7.76 -2.24 9.58
N TRP A 175 7.19 -3.00 10.51
CA TRP A 175 7.65 -4.35 10.83
C TRP A 175 7.46 -5.32 9.66
N TRP A 176 6.33 -5.25 8.95
CA TRP A 176 6.03 -6.17 7.87
C TRP A 176 6.87 -5.90 6.62
N SER A 177 7.14 -4.63 6.29
CA SER A 177 7.88 -4.25 5.09
C SER A 177 9.30 -4.84 5.04
N GLY A 178 9.93 -5.06 6.20
CA GLY A 178 11.27 -5.65 6.27
C GLY A 178 11.37 -7.10 5.81
N ARG A 179 10.26 -7.80 5.58
CA ARG A 179 10.27 -9.15 4.96
C ARG A 179 10.67 -9.11 3.48
N TYR A 180 10.65 -7.94 2.87
CA TYR A 180 10.83 -7.74 1.43
C TYR A 180 12.09 -6.97 1.09
N ILE A 181 12.95 -6.69 2.07
CA ILE A 181 14.17 -5.89 1.89
C ILE A 181 15.37 -6.73 2.32
N GLN A 182 16.47 -6.62 1.57
CA GLN A 182 17.70 -7.36 1.87
C GLN A 182 18.29 -6.99 3.24
N ASN A 183 18.36 -5.69 3.55
CA ASN A 183 18.82 -5.17 4.84
C ASN A 183 17.69 -4.42 5.56
N PRO A 184 16.90 -5.10 6.42
CA PRO A 184 15.68 -4.54 6.99
C PRO A 184 15.95 -3.66 8.23
N ASN A 185 16.85 -2.69 8.10
CA ASN A 185 17.05 -1.64 9.11
C ASN A 185 15.88 -0.63 9.08
N PHE A 186 15.75 0.19 10.13
CA PHE A 186 14.65 1.14 10.26
C PHE A 186 14.56 2.13 9.08
N LYS A 187 15.70 2.67 8.62
CA LYS A 187 15.75 3.63 7.51
C LYS A 187 15.31 3.00 6.18
N ASN A 188 15.74 1.77 5.89
CA ASN A 188 15.38 1.06 4.68
C ASN A 188 13.89 0.68 4.68
N ARG A 189 13.33 0.30 5.83
CA ARG A 189 11.90 0.06 6.02
C ARG A 189 11.07 1.31 5.74
N LEU A 190 11.50 2.47 6.25
CA LEU A 190 10.83 3.74 5.92
C LEU A 190 11.00 4.13 4.45
N THR A 191 12.17 3.86 3.88
CA THR A 191 12.46 4.13 2.47
C THR A 191 11.57 3.33 1.52
N VAL A 192 11.36 2.04 1.75
CA VAL A 192 10.46 1.23 0.90
C VAL A 192 8.99 1.66 1.02
N LEU A 193 8.62 2.30 2.14
CA LEU A 193 7.28 2.86 2.35
C LEU A 193 7.15 4.26 1.75
N GLY A 194 8.21 4.83 1.18
CA GLY A 194 8.21 6.17 0.59
C GLY A 194 8.47 7.31 1.58
N PHE A 195 8.72 7.00 2.86
CA PHE A 195 9.07 8.00 3.86
C PHE A 195 10.59 8.15 3.94
N THR A 196 11.16 8.93 3.03
CA THR A 196 12.62 9.07 2.92
C THR A 196 13.04 10.39 2.32
N THR A 197 14.18 10.88 2.78
CA THR A 197 14.92 12.00 2.18
C THR A 197 16.04 11.53 1.25
N ARG A 198 16.20 10.21 1.08
CA ARG A 198 17.26 9.65 0.24
C ARG A 198 17.02 10.03 -1.22
N GLY A 199 18.03 10.60 -1.85
CA GLY A 199 17.95 11.08 -3.23
C GLY A 199 17.36 12.48 -3.39
N TYR A 200 17.07 13.18 -2.28
CA TYR A 200 16.61 14.56 -2.29
C TYR A 200 17.68 15.47 -1.68
N ASP A 201 17.96 16.60 -2.32
CA ASP A 201 18.72 17.68 -1.71
C ASP A 201 17.85 18.53 -0.77
N GLY A 202 18.47 19.45 -0.01
CA GLY A 202 17.74 20.30 0.93
C GLY A 202 16.72 21.23 0.26
N LYS A 203 16.96 21.67 -0.98
CA LYS A 203 16.03 22.52 -1.74
C LYS A 203 14.84 21.72 -2.24
N GLU A 204 15.04 20.47 -2.66
CA GLU A 204 14.00 19.55 -3.07
C GLU A 204 13.10 19.17 -1.88
N ILE A 205 13.67 18.93 -0.70
CA ILE A 205 12.88 18.73 0.52
C ILE A 205 12.04 19.99 0.84
N ALA A 206 12.64 21.17 0.80
CA ALA A 206 11.91 22.42 1.03
C ALA A 206 10.79 22.63 0.01
N LYS A 207 11.00 22.22 -1.25
CA LYS A 207 9.98 22.21 -2.29
C LYS A 207 8.85 21.22 -1.96
N GLU A 208 9.14 19.98 -1.53
CA GLU A 208 8.11 19.02 -1.10
C GLU A 208 7.28 19.59 0.06
N VAL A 209 7.93 20.19 1.06
CA VAL A 209 7.24 20.83 2.19
C VAL A 209 6.35 21.97 1.71
N GLY A 210 6.84 22.85 0.83
CA GLY A 210 6.06 23.95 0.26
C GLY A 210 4.85 23.48 -0.55
N ILE A 211 5.02 22.42 -1.33
CA ILE A 211 3.91 21.77 -2.06
C ILE A 211 2.90 21.20 -1.06
N GLY A 212 3.36 20.53 -0.01
CA GLY A 212 2.50 19.98 1.03
C GLY A 212 1.64 21.05 1.70
N ILE A 213 2.26 22.15 2.13
CA ILE A 213 1.55 23.29 2.72
C ILE A 213 0.52 23.86 1.73
N GLY A 214 0.90 24.06 0.46
CA GLY A 214 -0.02 24.58 -0.57
C GLY A 214 -1.23 23.66 -0.79
N PHE A 215 -1.00 22.35 -0.87
CA PHE A 215 -2.08 21.36 -1.04
C PHE A 215 -2.96 21.20 0.20
N ALA A 216 -2.48 21.53 1.40
CA ALA A 216 -3.32 21.53 2.59
C ALA A 216 -4.48 22.55 2.47
N PHE A 217 -4.20 23.74 1.91
CA PHE A 217 -5.25 24.73 1.62
C PHE A 217 -6.20 24.24 0.52
N VAL A 218 -5.69 23.59 -0.52
CA VAL A 218 -6.54 22.97 -1.55
C VAL A 218 -7.46 21.92 -0.91
N GLY A 219 -6.92 21.08 -0.02
CA GLY A 219 -7.68 20.09 0.73
C GLY A 219 -8.80 20.71 1.56
N LEU A 220 -8.53 21.85 2.22
CA LEU A 220 -9.55 22.61 2.92
C LEU A 220 -10.71 23.01 1.99
N PHE A 221 -10.41 23.60 0.83
CA PHE A 221 -11.46 23.99 -0.13
C PHE A 221 -12.21 22.78 -0.70
N VAL A 222 -11.53 21.66 -0.95
CA VAL A 222 -12.16 20.41 -1.41
C VAL A 222 -13.15 19.91 -0.36
N VAL A 223 -12.73 19.82 0.90
CA VAL A 223 -13.57 19.32 1.99
C VAL A 223 -14.74 20.25 2.26
N VAL A 224 -14.50 21.56 2.33
CA VAL A 224 -15.57 22.56 2.53
C VAL A 224 -16.55 22.51 1.35
N GLY A 225 -16.05 22.48 0.12
CA GLY A 225 -16.90 22.42 -1.08
C GLY A 225 -17.78 21.17 -1.12
N VAL A 226 -17.22 20.00 -0.81
CA VAL A 226 -17.99 18.75 -0.72
C VAL A 226 -18.98 18.80 0.44
N SER A 227 -18.59 19.31 1.60
CA SER A 227 -19.47 19.41 2.77
C SER A 227 -20.67 20.32 2.50
N LEU A 228 -20.44 21.48 1.88
CA LEU A 228 -21.50 22.41 1.45
C LEU A 228 -22.42 21.78 0.41
N LEU A 229 -21.87 21.04 -0.56
CA LEU A 229 -22.67 20.34 -1.57
C LEU A 229 -23.61 19.32 -0.92
N ILE A 230 -23.09 18.52 0.01
CA ILE A 230 -23.91 17.55 0.76
C ILE A 230 -24.96 18.26 1.60
N GLN A 231 -24.60 19.35 2.30
CA GLN A 231 -25.55 20.12 3.09
C GLN A 231 -26.71 20.64 2.23
N ILE A 232 -26.42 21.23 1.06
CA ILE A 232 -27.44 21.69 0.11
C ILE A 232 -28.33 20.53 -0.32
N ILE A 233 -27.75 19.36 -0.63
CA ILE A 233 -28.53 18.17 -1.00
C ILE A 233 -29.48 17.77 0.14
N LEU A 234 -29.00 17.69 1.38
CA LEU A 234 -29.82 17.32 2.54
C LEU A 234 -30.96 18.34 2.78
N GLU A 235 -30.67 19.63 2.65
CA GLU A 235 -31.67 20.69 2.79
C GLU A 235 -32.76 20.62 1.72
N LEU A 236 -32.43 20.23 0.49
CA LEU A 236 -33.41 19.97 -0.58
C LEU A 236 -34.37 18.83 -0.22
N PHE A 237 -33.94 17.87 0.60
CA PHE A 237 -34.78 16.80 1.14
C PHE A 237 -35.45 17.17 2.48
N GLY A 238 -35.37 18.44 2.89
CA GLY A 238 -35.99 18.94 4.12
C GLY A 238 -35.23 18.59 5.40
N VAL A 239 -34.02 18.05 5.29
CA VAL A 239 -33.14 17.75 6.44
C VAL A 239 -32.32 19.00 6.73
N ARG A 240 -32.57 19.64 7.86
CA ARG A 240 -31.78 20.79 8.33
C ARG A 240 -30.76 20.30 9.35
N VAL A 241 -29.49 20.40 9.00
CA VAL A 241 -28.38 20.20 9.92
C VAL A 241 -28.06 21.57 10.52
N SER A 242 -28.61 21.86 11.69
CA SER A 242 -28.24 23.08 12.42
C SER A 242 -26.92 22.83 13.13
N PRO A 243 -25.96 23.75 13.08
CA PRO A 243 -24.87 23.75 14.04
C PRO A 243 -25.49 23.84 15.44
N GLU A 244 -25.18 22.89 16.31
CA GLU A 244 -25.49 23.03 17.73
C GLU A 244 -24.64 24.20 18.26
N ALA A 245 -25.31 25.30 18.59
CA ALA A 245 -24.66 26.44 19.23
C ALA A 245 -24.39 26.07 20.68
N GLU A 246 -23.23 25.48 20.95
CA GLU A 246 -22.75 25.35 22.32
C GLU A 246 -22.36 26.74 22.84
N SER A 247 -22.72 27.01 24.10
CA SER A 247 -22.34 28.23 24.79
C SER A 247 -20.84 28.19 25.09
N TYR A 248 -20.02 28.81 24.24
CA TYR A 248 -18.58 28.86 24.44
C TYR A 248 -18.20 29.70 25.67
N GLY A 249 -17.37 29.11 26.54
CA GLY A 249 -16.80 29.79 27.71
C GLY A 249 -15.73 30.82 27.31
N THR A 250 -15.20 31.54 28.30
CA THR A 250 -14.09 32.47 28.08
C THR A 250 -12.83 31.72 27.64
N ILE A 251 -12.29 32.08 26.48
CA ILE A 251 -11.01 31.54 25.98
C ILE A 251 -9.86 31.97 26.88
N THR A 252 -9.02 31.02 27.24
CA THR A 252 -7.86 31.21 28.12
C THR A 252 -6.54 31.00 27.37
N ILE A 253 -5.43 31.38 28.01
CA ILE A 253 -4.09 31.10 27.48
C ILE A 253 -3.80 29.59 27.38
N TYR A 254 -4.44 28.76 28.20
CA TYR A 254 -4.28 27.30 28.16
C TYR A 254 -4.83 26.72 26.86
N ASP A 255 -5.95 27.26 26.36
CA ASP A 255 -6.55 26.81 25.11
C ASP A 255 -5.63 27.08 23.92
N LEU A 256 -4.94 28.22 23.92
CA LEU A 256 -3.93 28.53 22.90
C LEU A 256 -2.73 27.58 22.96
N ILE A 257 -2.25 27.25 24.16
CA ILE A 257 -1.13 26.30 24.33
C ILE A 257 -1.54 24.92 23.82
N VAL A 258 -2.74 24.45 24.16
CA VAL A 258 -3.27 23.17 23.71
C VAL A 258 -3.41 23.14 22.18
N LEU A 259 -3.93 24.21 21.57
CA LEU A 259 -4.02 24.32 20.12
C LEU A 259 -2.64 24.16 19.46
N ILE A 260 -1.62 24.86 19.95
CA ILE A 260 -0.25 24.76 19.42
C ILE A 260 0.27 23.33 19.55
N LEU A 261 0.07 22.69 20.71
CA LEU A 261 0.48 21.29 20.91
C LEU A 261 -0.26 20.36 19.96
N MET A 262 -1.57 20.51 19.78
CA MET A 262 -2.35 19.70 18.83
C MET A 262 -1.88 19.89 17.39
N ILE A 263 -1.57 21.11 16.96
CA ILE A 263 -0.98 21.38 15.64
C ILE A 263 0.33 20.60 15.45
N LEU A 264 1.21 20.60 16.46
CA LEU A 264 2.44 19.81 16.42
C LEU A 264 2.15 18.31 16.33
N MET A 265 1.16 17.80 17.08
CA MET A 265 0.77 16.39 17.01
C MET A 265 0.22 16.03 15.62
N MET A 266 -0.59 16.90 15.00
CA MET A 266 -1.13 16.66 13.66
C MET A 266 -0.03 16.57 12.60
N ILE A 267 0.98 17.45 12.67
CA ILE A 267 2.07 17.51 11.68
C ILE A 267 3.12 16.43 11.90
N LEU A 268 3.47 16.12 13.15
CA LEU A 268 4.61 15.25 13.47
C LEU A 268 4.19 13.80 13.73
N VAL A 269 2.97 13.57 14.19
CA VAL A 269 2.50 12.24 14.61
C VAL A 269 1.41 11.74 13.67
N VAL A 270 0.27 12.42 13.63
CA VAL A 270 -0.92 11.91 12.93
C VAL A 270 -0.70 11.83 11.42
N GLY A 271 -0.34 12.95 10.78
CA GLY A 271 -0.11 13.00 9.33
C GLY A 271 0.90 11.93 8.87
N PRO A 272 2.14 11.91 9.39
CA PRO A 272 3.12 10.89 9.01
C PRO A 272 2.66 9.46 9.30
N SER A 273 2.01 9.21 10.45
CA SER A 273 1.65 7.85 10.84
C SER A 273 0.59 7.26 9.92
N GLU A 274 -0.47 8.02 9.66
CA GLU A 274 -1.53 7.61 8.77
C GLU A 274 -1.04 7.50 7.32
N GLU A 275 -0.24 8.45 6.84
CA GLU A 275 0.28 8.39 5.47
C GLU A 275 1.22 7.19 5.24
N ILE A 276 2.06 6.84 6.21
CA ILE A 276 2.90 5.64 6.13
C ILE A 276 2.03 4.38 6.05
N ALA A 277 0.97 4.28 6.84
CA ALA A 277 0.10 3.10 6.87
C ALA A 277 -0.79 3.01 5.62
N PHE A 278 -1.46 4.08 5.25
CA PHE A 278 -2.43 4.06 4.15
C PHE A 278 -1.79 4.28 2.79
N ARG A 279 -0.87 5.23 2.63
CA ARG A 279 -0.31 5.53 1.29
C ARG A 279 0.95 4.70 1.06
N GLY A 280 1.87 4.73 2.03
CA GLY A 280 3.12 4.00 1.98
C GLY A 280 2.97 2.48 1.94
N PHE A 281 1.99 1.94 2.68
CA PHE A 281 1.75 0.50 2.74
C PHE A 281 0.49 0.04 1.97
N MET A 282 -0.70 0.53 2.32
CA MET A 282 -1.95 0.02 1.72
C MET A 282 -2.05 0.35 0.23
N GLN A 283 -1.97 1.64 -0.14
CA GLN A 283 -2.10 2.10 -1.52
C GLN A 283 -0.98 1.55 -2.38
N ARG A 284 0.29 1.68 -1.94
CA ARG A 284 1.45 1.12 -2.63
C ARG A 284 1.26 -0.37 -2.92
N GLY A 285 0.83 -1.16 -1.94
CA GLY A 285 0.61 -2.59 -2.13
C GLY A 285 -0.55 -2.91 -3.07
N LEU A 286 -1.71 -2.27 -2.85
CA LEU A 286 -2.90 -2.52 -3.67
C LEU A 286 -2.71 -2.09 -5.12
N SER A 287 -2.01 -0.97 -5.36
CA SER A 287 -1.70 -0.49 -6.70
C SER A 287 -0.82 -1.47 -7.49
N ARG A 288 -0.11 -2.37 -6.81
CA ARG A 288 0.78 -3.39 -7.41
C ARG A 288 0.03 -4.68 -7.70
N VAL A 289 -1.11 -4.91 -7.04
CA VAL A 289 -1.89 -6.14 -7.14
C VAL A 289 -3.13 -5.97 -8.01
N LEU A 290 -3.81 -4.82 -7.95
CA LEU A 290 -5.10 -4.59 -8.61
C LEU A 290 -5.03 -3.62 -9.80
N SER A 291 -3.87 -3.02 -10.06
CA SER A 291 -3.64 -1.79 -10.82
C SER A 291 -3.59 -0.52 -9.98
N GLU A 292 -2.79 0.38 -10.48
CA GLU A 292 -2.61 1.76 -10.09
C GLU A 292 -3.93 2.45 -9.68
N ASN A 293 -4.95 2.47 -10.54
CA ASN A 293 -6.21 3.17 -10.29
C ASN A 293 -7.07 2.52 -9.21
N TRP A 294 -7.19 1.19 -9.25
CA TRP A 294 -8.01 0.46 -8.28
C TRP A 294 -7.38 0.47 -6.88
N GLY A 295 -6.06 0.35 -6.77
CA GLY A 295 -5.39 0.42 -5.48
C GLY A 295 -5.53 1.78 -4.80
N PHE A 296 -5.48 2.85 -5.59
CA PHE A 296 -5.77 4.21 -5.16
C PHE A 296 -7.20 4.39 -4.62
N VAL A 297 -8.21 4.05 -5.43
CA VAL A 297 -9.62 4.24 -5.05
C VAL A 297 -9.99 3.36 -3.84
N LEU A 298 -9.54 2.11 -3.82
CA LEU A 298 -9.84 1.19 -2.73
C LEU A 298 -9.22 1.67 -1.41
N THR A 299 -8.00 2.21 -1.44
CA THR A 299 -7.39 2.81 -0.25
C THR A 299 -8.23 3.98 0.26
N ALA A 300 -8.70 4.85 -0.63
CA ALA A 300 -9.54 5.99 -0.24
C ALA A 300 -10.88 5.55 0.37
N LEU A 301 -11.49 4.50 -0.16
CA LEU A 301 -12.72 3.91 0.41
C LEU A 301 -12.47 3.35 1.82
N ILE A 302 -11.38 2.60 2.02
CA ILE A 302 -11.04 2.03 3.33
C ILE A 302 -10.72 3.15 4.33
N PHE A 303 -9.93 4.14 3.93
CA PHE A 303 -9.59 5.30 4.75
C PHE A 303 -10.84 6.04 5.21
N ALA A 304 -11.76 6.37 4.29
CA ALA A 304 -13.02 7.00 4.65
C ALA A 304 -13.85 6.11 5.57
N GLY A 305 -13.93 4.80 5.30
CA GLY A 305 -14.68 3.84 6.10
C GLY A 305 -14.24 3.74 7.56
N ILE A 306 -12.93 3.72 7.84
CA ILE A 306 -12.45 3.64 9.24
C ILE A 306 -12.79 4.89 10.05
N HIS A 307 -12.92 6.05 9.40
CA HIS A 307 -13.30 7.30 10.04
C HIS A 307 -14.79 7.37 10.38
N LEU A 308 -15.60 6.46 9.84
CA LEU A 308 -17.02 6.37 10.15
C LEU A 308 -17.32 5.52 11.38
N ILE A 309 -16.34 4.88 12.02
CA ILE A 309 -16.64 3.91 13.11
C ILE A 309 -17.46 4.55 14.25
N SER A 310 -17.22 5.82 14.55
CA SER A 310 -17.95 6.54 15.61
C SER A 310 -19.44 6.71 15.30
N ILE A 311 -19.85 6.78 14.03
CA ILE A 311 -21.27 7.00 13.68
C ILE A 311 -22.15 5.86 14.17
N PHE A 312 -21.61 4.63 14.18
CA PHE A 312 -22.31 3.44 14.68
C PHE A 312 -22.47 3.43 16.21
N LEU A 313 -21.69 4.25 16.93
CA LEU A 313 -21.77 4.37 18.38
C LEU A 313 -22.71 5.49 18.82
N ILE A 314 -22.85 6.54 18.00
CA ILE A 314 -23.64 7.74 18.33
C ILE A 314 -25.03 7.78 17.68
N SER A 315 -25.27 7.05 16.60
CA SER A 315 -26.56 7.07 15.91
C SER A 315 -27.64 6.36 16.72
N GLU A 316 -28.79 7.01 16.95
CA GLU A 316 -29.91 6.42 17.69
C GLU A 316 -30.84 5.56 16.80
N ASN A 317 -30.91 5.86 15.50
CA ASN A 317 -31.73 5.15 14.54
C ASN A 317 -31.08 5.10 13.13
N LEU A 318 -31.70 4.34 12.21
CA LEU A 318 -31.19 4.17 10.85
C LEU A 318 -31.21 5.47 10.01
N GLY A 319 -32.14 6.39 10.29
CA GLY A 319 -32.21 7.68 9.62
C GLY A 319 -31.02 8.56 9.98
N ASP A 320 -30.72 8.68 11.27
CA ASP A 320 -29.58 9.46 11.77
C ASP A 320 -28.26 8.86 11.27
N LEU A 321 -28.15 7.53 11.29
CA LEU A 321 -26.98 6.82 10.74
C LEU A 321 -26.76 7.19 9.27
N PHE A 322 -27.81 7.21 8.46
CA PHE A 322 -27.72 7.56 7.04
C PHE A 322 -27.36 9.03 6.82
N ILE A 323 -27.93 9.95 7.60
CA ILE A 323 -27.61 11.38 7.54
C ILE A 323 -26.14 11.62 7.91
N LEU A 324 -25.68 11.05 9.03
CA LEU A 324 -24.29 11.14 9.47
C LEU A 324 -23.33 10.51 8.46
N PHE A 325 -23.70 9.37 7.87
CA PHE A 325 -22.94 8.76 6.78
C PHE A 325 -22.79 9.73 5.61
N LEU A 326 -23.88 10.33 5.13
CA LEU A 326 -23.84 11.30 4.03
C LEU A 326 -23.01 12.54 4.37
N LEU A 327 -23.05 13.01 5.62
CA LEU A 327 -22.32 14.18 6.05
C LEU A 327 -20.81 13.93 6.16
N LEU A 328 -20.40 12.75 6.63
CA LEU A 328 -19.01 12.46 6.95
C LEU A 328 -18.26 11.68 5.85
N PHE A 329 -18.91 10.71 5.20
CA PHE A 329 -18.23 9.86 4.22
C PHE A 329 -17.69 10.64 3.02
N PRO A 330 -18.47 11.49 2.32
CA PRO A 330 -18.00 12.17 1.11
C PRO A 330 -16.81 13.10 1.37
N PRO A 331 -16.78 13.93 2.44
CA PRO A 331 -15.59 14.72 2.75
C PRO A 331 -14.33 13.89 3.03
N TYR A 332 -14.42 12.83 3.84
CA TYR A 332 -13.28 11.94 4.12
C TYR A 332 -12.81 11.20 2.86
N PHE A 333 -13.75 10.76 2.03
CA PHE A 333 -13.43 10.12 0.76
C PHE A 333 -12.75 11.09 -0.20
N ALA A 334 -13.25 12.33 -0.31
CA ALA A 334 -12.69 13.36 -1.17
C ALA A 334 -11.27 13.76 -0.78
N ILE A 335 -11.01 14.00 0.51
CA ILE A 335 -9.66 14.32 0.98
C ILE A 335 -8.72 13.14 0.76
N SER A 336 -9.16 11.90 1.01
CA SER A 336 -8.33 10.73 0.78
C SER A 336 -8.03 10.49 -0.71
N LEU A 337 -8.96 10.79 -1.61
CA LEU A 337 -8.70 10.78 -3.05
C LEU A 337 -7.68 11.85 -3.44
N MET A 338 -7.78 13.06 -2.88
CA MET A 338 -6.82 14.13 -3.16
C MET A 338 -5.40 13.75 -2.70
N ILE A 339 -5.26 13.30 -1.45
CA ILE A 339 -3.98 12.91 -0.86
C ILE A 339 -3.42 11.67 -1.57
N GLY A 340 -4.25 10.67 -1.85
CA GLY A 340 -3.85 9.48 -2.60
C GLY A 340 -3.44 9.77 -4.04
N GLY A 341 -4.08 10.76 -4.69
CA GLY A 341 -3.68 11.25 -6.01
C GLY A 341 -2.36 12.00 -5.96
N MET A 342 -2.17 12.83 -4.94
CA MET A 342 -0.91 13.53 -4.68
C MET A 342 0.23 12.55 -4.46
N TYR A 343 0.04 11.49 -3.67
CA TYR A 343 1.05 10.43 -3.49
C TYR A 343 1.53 9.82 -4.81
N ARG A 344 0.62 9.62 -5.78
CA ARG A 344 0.98 9.10 -7.11
C ARG A 344 1.72 10.14 -7.93
N TRP A 345 1.26 11.39 -7.89
CA TRP A 345 1.91 12.52 -8.55
C TRP A 345 3.31 12.82 -8.01
N ARG A 346 3.56 12.55 -6.73
CA ARG A 346 4.87 12.72 -6.08
C ARG A 346 5.75 11.47 -6.16
N GLU A 347 5.53 10.61 -7.15
CA GLU A 347 6.35 9.40 -7.37
C GLU A 347 6.46 8.52 -6.12
N GLU A 348 5.38 8.43 -5.35
CA GLU A 348 5.29 7.68 -4.10
C GLU A 348 6.19 8.16 -2.96
N ASN A 349 6.59 9.43 -2.99
CA ASN A 349 7.22 10.11 -1.86
C ASN A 349 6.15 10.59 -0.86
N LEU A 350 6.38 10.34 0.43
CA LEU A 350 5.43 10.69 1.49
C LEU A 350 5.66 12.05 2.15
N ILE A 351 6.75 12.78 1.87
CA ILE A 351 7.06 14.04 2.56
C ILE A 351 5.94 15.05 2.32
N ALA A 352 5.70 15.40 1.05
CA ALA A 352 4.68 16.39 0.72
C ALA A 352 3.28 15.92 1.15
N VAL A 353 3.01 14.62 1.03
CA VAL A 353 1.72 13.99 1.38
C VAL A 353 1.45 14.08 2.89
N SER A 354 2.44 13.74 3.72
CA SER A 354 2.35 13.81 5.18
C SER A 354 2.20 15.24 5.67
N ILE A 355 2.91 16.19 5.03
CA ILE A 355 2.76 17.62 5.33
C ILE A 355 1.38 18.12 4.92
N THR A 356 0.87 17.77 3.73
CA THR A 356 -0.49 18.11 3.31
C THR A 356 -1.50 17.68 4.36
N HIS A 357 -1.44 16.41 4.78
CA HIS A 357 -2.37 15.87 5.76
C HIS A 357 -2.26 16.58 7.12
N GLY A 358 -1.06 16.63 7.70
CA GLY A 358 -0.86 17.22 9.03
C GLY A 358 -1.21 18.71 9.08
N VAL A 359 -0.88 19.47 8.03
CA VAL A 359 -1.23 20.90 7.93
C VAL A 359 -2.73 21.06 7.67
N TYR A 360 -3.35 20.21 6.86
CA TYR A 360 -4.82 20.23 6.67
C TYR A 360 -5.54 20.03 8.01
N ASN A 361 -5.16 19.02 8.80
CA ASN A 361 -5.73 18.80 10.14
C ASN A 361 -5.45 19.97 11.10
N SER A 362 -4.28 20.58 10.98
CA SER A 362 -3.96 21.78 11.77
C SER A 362 -4.84 22.97 11.40
N LEU A 363 -5.12 23.16 10.10
CA LEU A 363 -6.01 24.23 9.63
C LEU A 363 -7.45 24.01 10.09
N THR A 364 -7.96 22.77 10.07
CA THR A 364 -9.32 22.49 10.58
C THR A 364 -9.42 22.79 12.08
N LEU A 365 -8.40 22.45 12.88
CA LEU A 365 -8.34 22.82 14.29
C LEU A 365 -8.28 24.33 14.51
N ILE A 366 -7.47 25.06 13.73
CA ILE A 366 -7.39 26.52 13.81
C ILE A 366 -8.74 27.14 13.46
N ILE A 367 -9.42 26.68 12.40
CA ILE A 367 -10.72 27.19 12.00
C ILE A 367 -11.77 26.92 13.08
N ALA A 368 -11.79 25.72 13.66
CA ALA A 368 -12.66 25.39 14.79
C ALA A 368 -12.38 26.30 15.99
N PHE A 369 -11.11 26.55 16.31
CA PHE A 369 -10.72 27.47 17.38
C PHE A 369 -11.16 28.90 17.11
N LEU A 370 -10.98 29.40 15.89
CA LEU A 370 -11.43 30.73 15.48
C LEU A 370 -12.96 30.86 15.53
N TYR A 371 -13.67 29.80 15.13
CA TYR A 371 -15.13 29.76 15.23
C TYR A 371 -15.57 29.99 16.69
N MET A 372 -14.99 29.26 17.65
CA MET A 372 -15.26 29.44 19.08
C MET A 372 -14.94 30.84 19.63
N ILE A 373 -14.03 31.60 19.00
CA ILE A 373 -13.71 32.98 19.43
C ILE A 373 -14.79 33.96 18.98
N PHE A 374 -15.28 33.79 17.75
CA PHE A 374 -16.03 34.82 17.04
C PHE A 374 -17.54 34.55 16.95
N TYR A 375 -17.96 33.32 17.20
CA TYR A 375 -19.35 32.84 17.11
C TYR A 375 -19.66 31.92 18.29
#